data_AF-A0A524NPC5-F1
#
_entry.id   AF-A0A524NPC5-F1
#
_cell.length_a   1.000
_cell.length_b   1.000
_cell.length_c   1.000
_cell.angle_alpha   90.00
_cell.angle_beta   90.00
_cell.angle_gamma   90.00
#
_symmetry.space_group_name_H-M   'P 1'
#
loop_
_entity.id
_entity.type
_entity.pdbx_description
1 polymer ?
#
loop_
_entity_poly.entity_id
_entity_poly.type
_entity_poly.pdbx_seq_one_letter_code
_entity_poly.pdbx_strand_id
1 'polypeptide(L)' 'KLDEFRDTLKGRESEIFTERLLAEDPLTLQDLGERYGVSRERVRQIEEGLRKRLREFLVRQLREVPDPTAI' A
#
# COMPACT_ATOMS: atom_id res chain seq x y z
N LYS A 1 -5.67 -5.22 -10.90
CA LYS A 1 -4.29 -4.95 -10.45
C LYS A 1 -4.22 -4.35 -9.04
N LEU A 2 -4.76 -3.16 -8.76
CA LEU A 2 -4.71 -2.62 -7.37
C LEU A 2 -5.65 -3.36 -6.40
N ASP A 3 -6.82 -3.79 -6.88
CA ASP A 3 -7.74 -4.62 -6.08
C ASP A 3 -7.11 -5.97 -5.72
N GLU A 4 -6.43 -6.63 -6.66
CA GLU A 4 -5.67 -7.86 -6.38
C GLU A 4 -4.59 -7.66 -5.31
N PHE A 5 -3.90 -6.52 -5.33
CA PHE A 5 -2.94 -6.20 -4.27
C PHE A 5 -3.64 -6.01 -2.93
N ARG A 6 -4.79 -5.32 -2.92
CA ARG A 6 -5.62 -5.09 -1.73
C ARG A 6 -6.06 -6.41 -1.08
N ASP A 7 -6.41 -7.41 -1.89
CA ASP A 7 -6.81 -8.75 -1.41
C ASP A 7 -5.68 -9.48 -0.66
N THR A 8 -4.41 -9.10 -0.89
CA THR A 8 -3.26 -9.64 -0.16
C THR A 8 -3.03 -8.97 1.21
N LEU A 9 -3.72 -7.88 1.51
CA LEU A 9 -3.56 -7.11 2.74
C LEU A 9 -4.55 -7.58 3.82
N LYS A 10 -4.14 -7.55 5.09
CA LYS A 10 -4.99 -7.96 6.22
C LYS A 10 -4.98 -6.95 7.35
N GLY A 11 -6.14 -6.81 8.00
CA GLY A 11 -6.33 -5.92 9.14
C GLY A 11 -5.86 -4.50 8.84
N ARG A 12 -5.01 -3.96 9.72
CA ARG A 12 -4.51 -2.58 9.65
C ARG A 12 -3.83 -2.23 8.33
N GLU A 13 -3.19 -3.19 7.67
CA GLU A 13 -2.55 -2.95 6.36
C GLU A 13 -3.57 -2.57 5.28
N SER A 14 -4.73 -3.22 5.25
CA SER A 14 -5.78 -2.97 4.25
C SER A 14 -6.45 -1.60 4.46
N GLU A 15 -6.71 -1.23 5.72
CA GLU A 15 -7.23 0.10 6.06
C GLU A 15 -6.22 1.21 5.74
N ILE A 16 -4.94 1.06 6.12
CA ILE A 16 -3.91 2.06 5.79
C ILE A 16 -3.79 2.23 4.27
N PHE A 17 -3.87 1.13 3.52
CA PHE A 17 -3.85 1.17 2.06
C PHE A 17 -5.07 1.92 1.48
N THR A 18 -6.27 1.65 1.98
CA THR A 18 -7.51 2.24 1.44
C THR A 18 -7.69 3.70 1.89
N GLU A 19 -7.59 3.95 3.20
CA GLU A 19 -7.94 5.22 3.85
C GLU A 19 -6.84 6.30 3.76
N ARG A 20 -5.63 5.93 3.32
CA ARG A 20 -4.49 6.86 3.28
C ARG A 20 -3.66 6.81 2.00
N LEU A 21 -3.46 5.63 1.39
CA LEU A 21 -2.72 5.56 0.12
C LEU A 21 -3.62 5.79 -1.11
N LEU A 22 -4.87 5.34 -1.06
CA LEU A 22 -5.82 5.43 -2.19
C LEU A 22 -6.95 6.46 -1.98
N ALA A 23 -7.11 6.97 -0.77
CA ALA A 23 -8.16 7.93 -0.45
C ALA A 23 -7.91 9.29 -1.11
N GLU A 24 -8.98 9.93 -1.60
CA GLU A 24 -8.94 11.32 -2.09
C GLU A 24 -8.60 12.29 -0.96
N ASP A 25 -9.16 12.05 0.23
CA ASP A 25 -8.87 12.75 1.49
C ASP A 25 -8.16 11.81 2.47
N PRO A 26 -6.83 11.68 2.40
CA PRO A 26 -6.10 10.68 3.17
C PRO A 26 -6.03 11.02 4.66
N LEU A 27 -6.38 10.05 5.51
CA LEU A 27 -6.19 10.17 6.97
C LEU A 27 -4.72 10.38 7.31
N THR A 28 -4.42 11.17 8.34
CA THR A 28 -3.04 11.38 8.77
C THR A 28 -2.47 10.14 9.48
N LEU A 29 -1.14 10.05 9.57
CA LEU A 29 -0.49 9.01 10.39
C LEU A 29 -0.92 9.09 11.87
N GLN A 30 -1.25 10.30 12.34
CA GLN A 30 -1.69 10.55 13.70
C GLN A 30 -3.09 9.98 13.93
N ASP A 31 -4.04 10.29 13.04
CA ASP A 31 -5.43 9.79 13.12
C ASP A 31 -5.49 8.26 13.14
N LEU A 32 -4.69 7.63 12.26
CA LEU A 32 -4.58 6.17 12.21
C LEU A 32 -3.87 5.60 13.43
N GLY A 33 -2.86 6.30 13.96
CA GLY A 33 -2.16 5.90 15.18
C GLY A 33 -3.09 5.87 16.37
N GLU A 34 -3.88 6.94 16.54
CA GLU A 34 -4.90 7.06 17.58
C GLU A 34 -5.98 5.99 17.44
N ARG A 35 -6.51 5.78 16.22
CA ARG A 35 -7.52 4.75 15.95
C ARG A 35 -7.05 3.34 16.33
N TYR A 36 -5.78 3.00 16.11
CA TYR A 36 -5.24 1.67 16.38
C TYR A 36 -4.54 1.52 17.74
N GLY A 37 -4.47 2.59 18.53
CA GLY A 37 -3.72 2.61 19.80
C GLY A 37 -2.22 2.37 19.61
N VAL A 38 -1.63 2.90 18.53
CA VAL A 38 -0.20 2.79 18.23
C VAL A 38 0.42 4.15 17.95
N SER A 39 1.74 4.24 18.02
CA SER A 39 2.42 5.48 17.68
C SER A 39 2.29 5.84 16.20
N ARG A 40 2.35 7.14 15.89
CA ARG A 40 2.45 7.66 14.51
C ARG A 40 3.56 6.98 13.72
N GLU A 41 4.70 6.74 14.38
CA GLU A 41 5.86 6.07 13.78
C GLU A 41 5.54 4.62 13.41
N ARG A 42 4.75 3.91 14.23
CA ARG A 42 4.33 2.55 13.91
C ARG A 42 3.48 2.52 12.63
N VAL A 43 2.58 3.49 12.45
CA VAL A 43 1.80 3.62 11.21
C VAL A 43 2.71 3.93 10.02
N ARG A 44 3.70 4.83 10.19
CA ARG A 44 4.69 5.16 9.16
C ARG A 44 5.43 3.91 8.66
N GLN A 45 5.90 3.07 9.58
CA GLN A 45 6.59 1.82 9.25
C GLN A 45 5.71 0.85 8.45
N ILE A 46 4.42 0.73 8.81
CA ILE A 46 3.47 -0.10 8.07
C ILE A 46 3.27 0.48 6.65
N GLU A 47 3.10 1.79 6.54
CA GLU A 47 2.95 2.47 5.24
C GLU A 47 4.18 2.28 4.34
N GLU A 48 5.39 2.39 4.87
CA GLU A 48 6.63 2.13 4.13
C GLU A 48 6.71 0.67 3.64
N GLY A 49 6.32 -0.28 4.49
CA GLY A 49 6.23 -1.70 4.12
C GLY A 49 5.22 -1.93 3.00
N LEU A 50 4.05 -1.30 3.06
CA LEU A 50 3.03 -1.34 2.02
C LEU A 50 3.54 -0.76 0.70
N ARG A 51 4.18 0.42 0.72
CA ARG A 51 4.74 1.06 -0.48
C ARG A 51 5.79 0.17 -1.16
N LYS A 52 6.63 -0.50 -0.37
CA LYS A 52 7.63 -1.44 -0.88
C LYS A 52 6.96 -2.65 -1.55
N ARG A 53 6.02 -3.30 -0.87
CA ARG A 53 5.27 -4.45 -1.40
C ARG A 53 4.47 -4.08 -2.66
N LEU A 54 3.85 -2.90 -2.68
CA LEU A 54 3.12 -2.39 -3.83
C LEU A 54 4.04 -2.21 -5.03
N ARG A 55 5.22 -1.61 -4.84
CA ARG A 55 6.22 -1.45 -5.90
C ARG A 55 6.63 -2.80 -6.47
N GLU A 56 6.96 -3.77 -5.60
CA GLU A 56 7.35 -5.12 -6.02
C GLU A 56 6.23 -5.82 -6.80
N PHE A 57 4.98 -5.68 -6.34
CA PHE A 57 3.80 -6.20 -7.02
C PHE A 57 3.64 -5.59 -8.42
N LEU A 58 3.71 -4.27 -8.54
CA LEU A 58 3.57 -3.57 -9.83
C LEU A 58 4.71 -3.93 -10.79
N VAL A 59 5.96 -4.03 -10.32
CA VAL A 59 7.10 -4.45 -11.15
C VAL A 59 6.91 -5.86 -11.69
N ARG A 60 6.41 -6.80 -10.87
CA ARG A 60 6.09 -8.17 -11.34
C ARG A 60 4.99 -8.14 -12.40
N GLN A 61 3.92 -7.39 -12.15
CA GLN A 61 2.78 -7.23 -13.07
C GLN A 61 3.11 -6.50 -14.37
N LEU A 62 4.21 -5.75 -14.42
CA LEU A 62 4.71 -5.09 -15.62
C LEU A 62 5.74 -5.95 -16.38
N ARG A 63 6.52 -6.79 -15.67
CA ARG A 63 7.47 -7.72 -16.29
C ARG A 63 6.80 -8.84 -17.10
N GLU A 64 5.52 -9.10 -16.88
CA GLU A 64 4.71 -9.98 -17.74
C GLU A 64 4.27 -9.32 -19.06
N VAL A 65 4.57 -8.03 -19.26
CA VAL A 65 4.47 -7.39 -20.57
C VAL A 65 5.79 -7.64 -21.31
N PRO A 66 5.81 -8.44 -22.39
CA PRO A 66 7.03 -8.60 -23.18
C PRO A 66 7.46 -7.23 -23.70
N ASP A 67 8.76 -6.97 -23.63
CA ASP A 67 9.38 -5.72 -24.07
C ASP A 67 8.91 -5.36 -25.51
N PRO A 68 8.16 -4.26 -25.71
CA PRO A 68 7.68 -3.86 -27.03
C PRO A 68 8.82 -3.38 -27.95
N THR A 69 10.04 -3.22 -27.41
CA THR A 69 11.27 -2.93 -28.17
C THR A 69 12.15 -4.17 -28.41
N ALA A 70 11.70 -5.37 -28.03
CA ALA A 70 12.33 -6.62 -28.47
C ALA A 70 11.89 -6.97 -29.90
N ILE A 71 12.26 -6.14 -30.88
CA ILE A 71 12.29 -6.45 -32.32
C ILE A 71 13.61 -5.93 -32.87
#